data_AF-A0A7S4NP03-F1
#
_entry.id   AF-A0A7S4NP03-F1
#
_cell.length_a   1.000
_cell.length_b   1.000
_cell.length_c   1.000
_cell.angle_alpha   90.00
_cell.angle_beta   90.00
_cell.angle_gamma   90.00
#
_symmetry.space_group_name_H-M   'P 1'
#
loop_
_entity.id
_entity.type
_entity.pdbx_description
1 polymer ?
#
loop_
_entity_poly.entity_id
_entity_poly.type
_entity_poly.pdbx_seq_one_letter_code
_entity_poly.pdbx_strand_id
1 'polypeptide(L)'
;RKDDVNNTECSRFYFENISAANKAARQTLVYSENFRTQDNWEDRMRARNVDFSQWKKFPEVLCSAQNVIQSTPCPPRGFDRAPSFPYPLADTVEYCNGDQTITRLGEEQVVRVEMVVIRLVSPVNTDIVVSAYAPWNVENGERIPPDNEVGTVLLNFVHSLTIHDWSL
;
A
#
# COMPACT_ATOMS: atom_id res chain seq x y z
N ARG A 1 -3.76 16.81 -17.90
CA ARG A 1 -4.71 17.16 -16.81
C ARG A 1 -5.31 15.93 -16.12
N LYS A 2 -4.69 14.76 -16.31
CA LYS A 2 -4.76 13.60 -15.40
C LYS A 2 -3.42 13.60 -14.64
N ASP A 3 -3.00 14.80 -14.26
CA ASP A 3 -1.64 15.09 -13.83
C ASP A 3 -1.57 14.60 -12.39
N ASP A 4 -0.79 13.55 -12.20
CA ASP A 4 0.00 13.29 -11.02
C ASP A 4 -0.65 13.78 -9.72
N VAL A 5 -1.55 12.96 -9.18
CA VAL A 5 -1.61 12.85 -7.72
C VAL A 5 -0.17 12.51 -7.34
N ASN A 6 0.54 13.51 -6.81
CA ASN A 6 1.93 13.36 -6.39
C ASN A 6 2.00 12.03 -5.66
N ASN A 7 2.99 11.18 -5.97
CA ASN A 7 3.14 9.88 -5.28
C ASN A 7 3.32 10.03 -3.75
N THR A 8 3.29 11.24 -3.21
CA THR A 8 3.24 11.56 -1.78
C THR A 8 1.81 11.82 -1.25
N GLU A 9 0.77 11.64 -2.07
CA GLU A 9 -0.63 11.99 -1.74
C GLU A 9 -1.61 10.81 -1.83
N CYS A 10 -1.21 9.64 -2.37
CA CYS A 10 -2.14 8.52 -2.56
C CYS A 10 -2.55 7.88 -1.22
N SER A 11 -1.59 7.61 -0.35
CA SER A 11 -1.85 7.14 1.01
C SER A 11 -2.67 8.14 1.83
N ARG A 12 -2.44 9.45 1.67
CA ARG A 12 -3.29 10.48 2.30
C ARG A 12 -4.72 10.42 1.79
N PHE A 13 -4.92 10.35 0.47
CA PHE A 13 -6.24 10.27 -0.14
C PHE A 13 -7.04 9.05 0.38
N TYR A 14 -6.43 7.87 0.42
CA TYR A 14 -7.10 6.67 0.94
C TYR A 14 -7.33 6.73 2.46
N PHE A 15 -6.41 7.32 3.23
CA PHE A 15 -6.59 7.51 4.67
C PHE A 15 -7.80 8.39 4.96
N GLU A 16 -7.94 9.51 4.24
CA GLU A 16 -9.07 10.43 4.35
C GLU A 16 -10.40 9.77 3.92
N ASN A 17 -10.38 8.95 2.86
CA ASN A 17 -11.56 8.19 2.45
C ASN A 17 -12.01 7.17 3.50
N ILE A 18 -11.07 6.41 4.08
CA ILE A 18 -11.37 5.45 5.15
C ILE A 18 -11.93 6.18 6.37
N SER A 19 -11.32 7.29 6.74
CA SER A 19 -11.78 8.14 7.85
C SER A 19 -13.21 8.66 7.64
N ALA A 20 -13.51 9.15 6.44
CA ALA A 20 -14.85 9.59 6.07
C ALA A 20 -15.85 8.42 6.09
N ALA A 21 -15.47 7.24 5.58
CA ALA A 21 -16.30 6.04 5.61
C ALA A 21 -16.59 5.57 7.05
N ASN A 22 -15.61 5.71 7.93
CA ASN A 22 -15.74 5.44 9.36
C ASN A 22 -16.50 6.53 10.13
N LYS A 23 -16.88 7.63 9.45
CA LYS A 23 -17.49 8.83 10.06
C LYS A 23 -16.65 9.35 11.22
N ALA A 24 -15.32 9.34 11.05
CA ALA A 24 -14.43 9.86 12.08
C ALA A 24 -14.72 11.36 12.31
N ALA A 25 -14.93 11.72 13.56
CA ALA A 25 -15.14 13.11 13.97
C ALA A 25 -13.85 13.93 13.83
N ARG A 26 -12.70 13.28 13.99
CA ARG A 26 -11.36 13.86 13.83
C ARG A 26 -10.43 12.82 13.25
N GLN A 27 -9.45 13.30 12.48
CA GLN A 27 -8.37 12.46 11.96
C GLN A 27 -7.05 13.20 12.03
N THR A 28 -5.97 12.47 12.22
CA THR A 28 -4.61 13.02 12.22
C THR A 28 -3.67 12.02 11.59
N LEU A 29 -3.10 12.39 10.44
CA LEU A 29 -2.03 11.62 9.81
C LEU A 29 -0.75 11.86 10.62
N VAL A 30 -0.19 10.79 11.19
CA VAL A 30 1.00 10.84 12.04
C VAL A 30 2.26 10.62 11.21
N TYR A 31 2.22 9.66 10.29
CA TYR A 31 3.36 9.29 9.47
C TYR A 31 2.93 8.89 8.07
N SER A 32 3.79 9.15 7.07
CA SER A 32 3.61 8.69 5.70
C SER A 32 4.97 8.57 5.04
N GLU A 33 5.18 7.47 4.32
CA GLU A 33 6.38 7.17 3.58
C GLU A 33 6.03 6.51 2.25
N ASN A 34 6.76 6.89 1.20
CA ASN A 34 6.63 6.31 -0.14
C ASN A 34 7.89 5.49 -0.46
N PHE A 35 7.67 4.26 -0.91
CA PHE A 35 8.67 3.38 -1.49
C PHE A 35 8.41 3.28 -2.99
N ARG A 36 9.31 3.85 -3.78
CA ARG A 36 9.36 3.57 -5.22
C ARG A 36 10.05 2.23 -5.43
N THR A 37 9.46 1.38 -6.25
CA THR A 37 10.17 0.18 -6.72
C THR A 37 11.32 0.64 -7.60
N GLN A 38 12.51 0.05 -7.44
CA GLN A 38 13.69 0.42 -8.25
C GLN A 38 13.50 0.05 -9.74
N ASP A 39 12.57 -0.86 -10.01
CA ASP A 39 12.29 -1.41 -11.32
C ASP A 39 10.91 -0.99 -11.79
N ASN A 40 10.82 0.20 -12.39
CA ASN A 40 9.59 0.67 -13.01
C ASN A 40 9.22 -0.25 -14.18
N TRP A 41 8.25 -1.12 -13.92
CA TRP A 41 7.78 -2.13 -14.85
C TRP A 41 7.36 -1.54 -16.19
N GLU A 42 6.65 -0.43 -16.18
CA GLU A 42 6.18 0.19 -17.41
C GLU A 42 7.36 0.57 -18.31
N ASP A 43 8.42 1.13 -17.72
CA ASP A 43 9.61 1.52 -18.46
C ASP A 43 10.31 0.31 -19.07
N ARG A 44 10.40 -0.81 -18.34
CA ARG A 44 10.99 -2.07 -18.85
C ARG A 44 10.19 -2.68 -19.99
N MET A 45 8.87 -2.66 -19.89
CA MET A 45 8.00 -3.25 -20.91
C MET A 45 7.88 -2.36 -22.15
N ARG A 46 7.88 -1.03 -21.99
CA ARG A 46 8.01 -0.08 -23.09
C ARG A 46 9.33 -0.28 -23.84
N ALA A 47 10.45 -0.45 -23.12
CA ALA A 47 11.75 -0.75 -23.74
C ALA A 47 11.75 -2.05 -24.56
N ARG A 48 10.80 -2.95 -24.31
CA ARG A 48 10.61 -4.23 -25.04
C ARG A 48 9.52 -4.16 -26.10
N ASN A 49 8.98 -2.98 -26.40
CA ASN A 49 7.87 -2.79 -27.35
C ASN A 49 6.63 -3.64 -27.03
N VAL A 50 6.37 -3.91 -25.74
CA VAL A 50 5.17 -4.63 -25.33
C VAL A 50 3.98 -3.67 -25.32
N ASP A 51 2.95 -4.00 -26.10
CA ASP A 51 1.69 -3.26 -26.13
C ASP A 51 0.79 -3.71 -24.97
N PHE A 52 0.58 -2.81 -24.01
CA PHE A 52 -0.24 -3.06 -22.81
C PHE A 52 -1.74 -3.12 -23.08
N SER A 53 -2.22 -2.79 -24.29
CA SER A 53 -3.63 -2.86 -24.64
C SER A 53 -4.17 -4.29 -24.79
N GLN A 54 -3.30 -5.30 -24.83
CA GLN A 54 -3.66 -6.70 -25.08
C GLN A 54 -3.69 -7.54 -23.80
N TRP A 55 -4.70 -7.34 -22.94
CA TRP A 55 -4.97 -8.17 -21.74
C TRP A 55 -4.89 -9.68 -22.01
N LYS A 56 -5.29 -10.14 -23.20
CA LYS A 56 -5.27 -11.57 -23.59
C LYS A 56 -3.88 -12.21 -23.58
N LYS A 57 -2.82 -11.43 -23.79
CA LYS A 57 -1.43 -11.93 -23.78
C LYS A 57 -0.72 -11.64 -22.45
N PHE A 58 -1.41 -11.00 -21.51
CA PHE A 58 -0.81 -10.58 -20.25
C PHE A 58 -0.22 -11.74 -19.42
N PRO A 59 -0.88 -12.92 -19.32
CA PRO A 59 -0.27 -14.08 -18.67
C PRO A 59 1.01 -14.57 -19.37
N GLU A 60 1.06 -14.58 -20.71
CA GLU A 60 2.25 -14.98 -21.49
C GLU A 60 3.40 -14.00 -21.28
N VAL A 61 3.08 -12.71 -21.24
CA VAL A 61 4.00 -11.61 -20.97
C VAL A 61 4.57 -11.71 -19.55
N LEU A 62 3.72 -11.96 -18.54
CA LEU A 62 4.15 -12.20 -17.16
C LEU A 62 5.04 -13.45 -17.04
N CYS A 63 4.67 -14.57 -17.66
CA CYS A 63 5.50 -15.78 -17.68
C CYS A 63 6.87 -15.53 -18.35
N SER A 64 6.92 -14.74 -19.42
CA SER A 64 8.19 -14.34 -20.05
C SER A 64 9.05 -13.43 -19.16
N ALA A 65 8.40 -12.63 -18.30
CA ALA A 65 9.05 -11.70 -17.38
C ALA A 65 9.39 -12.33 -16.02
N GLN A 66 8.71 -13.41 -15.59
CA GLN A 66 9.01 -14.14 -14.35
C GLN A 66 10.47 -14.62 -14.32
N ASN A 67 11.04 -14.99 -15.47
CA ASN A 67 12.45 -15.32 -15.62
C ASN A 67 13.41 -14.13 -15.39
N VAL A 68 12.91 -12.90 -15.33
CA VAL A 68 13.67 -11.64 -15.19
C VAL A 68 13.39 -10.96 -13.84
N ILE A 69 12.20 -11.14 -13.26
CA ILE A 69 11.80 -10.52 -11.99
C ILE A 69 12.38 -11.27 -10.79
N GLN A 70 12.59 -12.59 -10.90
CA GLN A 70 13.19 -13.38 -9.84
C GLN A 70 14.69 -13.07 -9.59
N SER A 71 15.36 -12.32 -10.47
CA SER A 71 16.80 -12.08 -10.38
C SER A 71 17.23 -10.77 -9.70
N THR A 72 16.30 -9.90 -9.29
CA THR A 72 16.68 -8.59 -8.73
C THR A 72 16.07 -8.34 -7.35
N PRO A 73 16.63 -8.93 -6.28
CA PRO A 73 16.33 -8.50 -4.93
C PRO A 73 16.99 -7.13 -4.74
N CYS A 74 16.21 -6.05 -4.75
CA CYS A 74 16.72 -4.75 -4.35
C CYS A 74 15.77 -4.11 -3.34
N PRO A 75 16.15 -4.07 -2.05
CA PRO A 75 15.37 -3.32 -1.09
C PRO A 75 15.42 -1.81 -1.42
N PRO A 76 14.29 -1.09 -1.48
CA PRO A 76 14.26 0.36 -1.35
C PRO A 76 15.18 0.87 -0.23
N ARG A 77 16.08 1.82 -0.56
CA ARG A 77 16.93 2.50 0.43
C ARG A 77 16.08 3.37 1.36
N GLY A 78 16.28 3.23 2.67
CA GLY A 78 15.47 3.85 3.72
C GLY A 78 14.79 2.80 4.61
N PHE A 79 14.61 1.61 4.06
CA PHE A 79 14.33 0.38 4.77
C PHE A 79 15.51 -0.57 4.55
N ASP A 80 16.34 -0.85 5.56
CA ASP A 80 17.28 -1.99 5.53
C ASP A 80 16.56 -3.36 5.42
N ARG A 81 15.24 -3.34 5.26
CA ARG A 81 14.26 -4.42 5.23
C ARG A 81 13.19 -4.21 4.17
N ALA A 82 13.47 -3.47 3.10
CA ALA A 82 12.42 -3.17 2.15
C ALA A 82 12.06 -4.47 1.41
N PRO A 83 10.77 -4.78 1.23
CA PRO A 83 10.35 -6.09 0.75
C PRO A 83 11.00 -6.37 -0.61
N SER A 84 11.50 -7.58 -0.80
CA SER A 84 11.64 -8.14 -2.14
C SER A 84 10.23 -8.29 -2.69
N PHE A 85 9.66 -7.21 -3.19
CA PHE A 85 8.29 -7.19 -3.68
C PHE A 85 8.22 -7.98 -4.98
N PRO A 86 7.59 -9.16 -4.99
CA PRO A 86 7.49 -9.98 -6.19
C PRO A 86 6.29 -9.52 -7.04
N TYR A 87 5.99 -8.22 -7.06
CA TYR A 87 4.94 -7.65 -7.89
C TYR A 87 5.59 -7.10 -9.16
N PRO A 88 5.54 -7.85 -10.28
CA PRO A 88 5.91 -7.33 -11.58
C PRO A 88 5.33 -5.95 -11.86
N LEU A 89 4.18 -5.59 -11.27
CA LEU A 89 3.41 -4.39 -11.62
C LEU A 89 3.37 -3.31 -10.53
N ALA A 90 4.02 -3.49 -9.38
CA ALA A 90 3.95 -2.45 -8.35
C ALA A 90 4.81 -1.24 -8.74
N ASP A 91 4.18 -0.08 -8.96
CA ASP A 91 4.88 1.19 -9.20
C ASP A 91 5.40 1.77 -7.89
N THR A 92 4.46 1.93 -6.96
CA THR A 92 4.70 2.53 -5.67
C THR A 92 4.01 1.71 -4.60
N VAL A 93 4.69 1.63 -3.48
CA VAL A 93 4.11 1.18 -2.22
C VAL A 93 4.20 2.35 -1.26
N GLU A 94 3.07 2.75 -0.70
CA GLU A 94 3.02 3.82 0.28
C GLU A 94 2.53 3.26 1.59
N TYR A 95 3.23 3.56 2.68
CA TYR A 95 2.78 3.28 4.02
C TYR A 95 2.41 4.58 4.69
N CYS A 96 1.32 4.58 5.44
CA CYS A 96 1.01 5.69 6.32
C CYS A 96 0.28 5.22 7.56
N ASN A 97 0.35 6.03 8.61
CA ASN A 97 -0.46 5.81 9.78
C ASN A 97 -0.97 7.10 10.40
N GLY A 98 -2.05 6.96 11.15
CA GLY A 98 -2.70 8.09 11.78
C GLY A 98 -3.80 7.66 12.73
N ASP A 99 -4.24 8.60 13.55
CA ASP A 99 -5.30 8.38 14.52
C ASP A 99 -6.63 8.90 13.97
N GLN A 100 -7.69 8.14 14.20
CA GLN A 100 -9.08 8.51 13.89
C GLN A 100 -9.88 8.47 15.19
N THR A 101 -10.61 9.56 15.48
CA THR A 101 -11.60 9.59 16.55
C THR A 101 -12.95 9.21 15.98
N ILE A 102 -13.46 8.04 16.39
CA ILE A 102 -14.75 7.50 15.94
C ILE A 102 -15.72 7.43 17.12
N THR A 103 -17.01 7.61 16.86
CA THR A 103 -18.05 7.38 17.86
C THR A 103 -18.58 5.95 17.71
N ARG A 104 -18.42 5.12 18.73
CA ARG A 104 -18.92 3.75 18.76
C ARG A 104 -19.70 3.52 20.04
N LEU A 105 -20.93 3.01 19.91
CA LEU A 105 -21.83 2.75 21.04
C LEU A 105 -22.10 3.97 21.95
N GLY A 106 -22.02 5.19 21.39
CA GLY A 106 -22.22 6.44 22.12
C GLY A 106 -20.96 7.00 22.79
N GLU A 107 -19.81 6.33 22.65
CA GLU A 107 -18.54 6.76 23.23
C GLU A 107 -17.53 7.13 22.15
N GLU A 108 -16.68 8.13 22.43
CA GLU A 108 -15.56 8.48 21.57
C GLU A 108 -14.39 7.52 21.80
N GLN A 109 -13.97 6.84 20.73
CA GLN A 109 -12.80 5.97 20.71
C GLN A 109 -11.76 6.55 19.76
N VAL A 110 -10.49 6.47 20.15
CA VAL A 110 -9.36 6.80 19.26
C VAL A 110 -8.81 5.48 18.73
N VAL A 111 -8.67 5.38 17.42
CA VAL A 111 -8.17 4.19 16.73
C VAL A 111 -7.00 4.60 15.86
N ARG A 112 -5.84 3.97 16.08
CA ARG A 112 -4.71 4.05 15.17
C ARG A 112 -5.04 3.21 13.94
N VAL A 113 -4.91 3.81 12.78
CA VAL A 113 -5.05 3.15 11.48
C VAL A 113 -3.66 3.08 10.86
N GLU A 114 -3.20 1.87 10.64
CA GLU A 114 -2.00 1.55 9.87
C GLU A 114 -2.46 1.18 8.46
N MET A 115 -1.87 1.77 7.42
CA MET A 115 -2.31 1.54 6.05
C MET A 115 -1.14 1.41 5.09
N VAL A 116 -1.26 0.46 4.15
CA VAL A 116 -0.38 0.33 2.99
C VAL A 116 -1.22 0.41 1.72
N VAL A 117 -0.74 1.19 0.75
CA VAL A 117 -1.30 1.30 -0.59
C VAL A 117 -0.28 0.76 -1.59
N ILE A 118 -0.66 -0.24 -2.37
CA ILE A 118 0.17 -0.84 -3.43
C ILE A 118 -0.47 -0.46 -4.77
N ARG A 119 0.21 0.35 -5.57
CA ARG A 119 -0.30 0.80 -6.87
C ARG A 119 0.17 -0.15 -7.96
N LEU A 120 -0.76 -0.84 -8.60
CA LEU A 120 -0.49 -1.72 -9.73
C LEU A 120 -0.68 -0.95 -11.04
N VAL A 121 0.37 -0.87 -11.84
CA VAL A 121 0.36 -0.18 -13.13
C VAL A 121 -0.45 -0.90 -14.20
N SER A 122 -0.48 -0.31 -15.41
CA SER A 122 -1.05 -0.94 -16.59
C SER A 122 -0.52 -2.37 -16.80
N PRO A 123 -1.38 -3.34 -17.16
CA PRO A 123 -2.76 -3.17 -17.60
C PRO A 123 -3.82 -3.29 -16.49
N VAL A 124 -3.41 -3.55 -15.24
CA VAL A 124 -4.31 -3.78 -14.10
C VAL A 124 -4.85 -2.46 -13.56
N ASN A 125 -4.01 -1.41 -13.50
CA ASN A 125 -4.39 -0.04 -13.12
C ASN A 125 -5.30 0.00 -11.88
N THR A 126 -4.86 -0.66 -10.82
CA THR A 126 -5.63 -0.88 -9.58
C THR A 126 -4.76 -0.56 -8.38
N ASP A 127 -5.35 0.07 -7.37
CA ASP A 127 -4.69 0.29 -6.08
C ASP A 127 -5.20 -0.75 -5.07
N ILE A 128 -4.30 -1.52 -4.49
CA ILE A 128 -4.61 -2.40 -3.36
C ILE A 128 -4.38 -1.61 -2.07
N VAL A 129 -5.44 -1.46 -1.29
CA VAL A 129 -5.39 -0.78 0.01
C VAL A 129 -5.56 -1.81 1.12
N VAL A 130 -4.54 -1.95 1.96
CA VAL A 130 -4.57 -2.82 3.13
C VAL A 130 -4.53 -1.94 4.37
N SER A 131 -5.51 -2.07 5.25
CA SER A 131 -5.57 -1.32 6.50
C SER A 131 -5.70 -2.24 7.71
N ALA A 132 -5.02 -1.89 8.79
CA ALA A 132 -5.13 -2.52 10.09
C ALA A 132 -5.51 -1.47 11.14
N TYR A 133 -6.37 -1.85 12.06
CA TYR A 133 -6.95 -0.96 13.06
C TYR A 133 -6.52 -1.39 14.46
N ALA A 134 -6.02 -0.45 15.24
CA ALA A 134 -5.56 -0.66 16.59
C ALA A 134 -6.21 0.39 17.50
N PRO A 135 -7.26 0.04 18.28
CA PRO A 135 -7.84 0.99 19.21
C PRO A 135 -6.82 1.36 20.29
N TRP A 136 -6.88 2.62 20.75
CA TRP A 136 -6.13 3.05 21.92
C TRP A 136 -6.71 2.36 23.15
N ASN A 137 -5.83 1.90 24.04
CA ASN A 137 -6.22 1.36 25.32
C ASN A 137 -6.61 2.50 26.27
N VAL A 138 -7.50 2.22 27.22
CA VAL A 138 -7.82 3.14 28.31
C VAL A 138 -7.41 2.48 29.60
N GLU A 139 -6.35 2.99 30.23
CA GLU A 139 -5.85 2.49 31.51
C GLU A 139 -5.87 3.64 32.51
N ASN A 140 -6.54 3.44 33.66
CA ASN A 140 -6.68 4.45 34.71
C ASN A 140 -7.26 5.80 34.23
N GLY A 141 -8.06 5.81 33.16
CA GLY A 141 -8.64 7.01 32.56
C GLY A 141 -7.71 7.73 31.56
N GLU A 142 -6.50 7.23 31.35
CA GLU A 142 -5.57 7.73 30.35
C GLU A 142 -5.66 6.90 29.07
N ARG A 143 -5.61 7.58 27.92
CA ARG A 143 -5.59 6.93 26.60
C ARG A 143 -4.15 6.59 26.24
N ILE A 144 -3.86 5.30 26.07
CA ILE A 144 -2.54 4.78 25.72
C ILE A 144 -2.55 4.36 24.24
N PRO A 145 -1.65 4.91 23.41
CA PRO A 145 -1.55 4.51 22.01
C PRO A 145 -1.13 3.04 21.92
N PRO A 146 -1.61 2.29 20.92
CA PRO A 146 -1.18 0.92 20.70
C PRO A 146 0.30 0.88 20.33
N ASP A 147 0.98 -0.21 20.69
CA ASP A 147 2.37 -0.44 20.28
C ASP A 147 2.48 -0.60 18.75
N ASN A 148 3.70 -0.40 18.23
CA ASN A 148 4.00 -0.50 16.80
C ASN A 148 3.90 -1.94 16.22
N GLU A 149 3.42 -2.90 17.01
CA GLU A 149 3.23 -4.29 16.57
C GLU A 149 2.25 -4.39 15.40
N VAL A 150 1.19 -3.58 15.38
CA VAL A 150 0.18 -3.62 14.32
C VAL A 150 0.75 -3.18 12.99
N GLY A 151 1.57 -2.10 12.98
CA GLY A 151 2.31 -1.69 11.79
C GLY A 151 3.27 -2.78 11.32
N THR A 152 3.94 -3.47 12.24
CA THR A 152 4.83 -4.59 11.93
C THR A 152 4.08 -5.77 11.29
N VAL A 153 2.91 -6.14 11.83
CA VAL A 153 2.06 -7.20 11.28
C VAL A 153 1.56 -6.83 9.89
N LEU A 154 1.09 -5.60 9.70
CA LEU A 154 0.63 -5.10 8.40
C LEU A 154 1.75 -5.16 7.36
N LEU A 155 2.94 -4.68 7.71
CA LEU A 155 4.09 -4.74 6.83
C LEU A 155 4.44 -6.18 6.51
N ASN A 156 4.53 -7.08 7.49
CA ASN A 156 4.81 -8.50 7.26
C ASN A 156 3.77 -9.17 6.34
N PHE A 157 2.48 -8.85 6.51
CA PHE A 157 1.43 -9.31 5.60
C PHE A 157 1.70 -8.84 4.17
N VAL A 158 1.99 -7.56 3.97
CA VAL A 158 2.30 -6.98 2.66
C VAL A 158 3.56 -7.62 2.04
N HIS A 159 4.58 -7.95 2.85
CA HIS A 159 5.76 -8.68 2.40
C HIS A 159 5.41 -10.09 1.90
N SER A 160 4.40 -10.74 2.49
CA SER A 160 3.97 -12.10 2.13
C SER A 160 2.90 -12.16 1.04
N LEU A 161 2.29 -11.02 0.70
CA LEU A 161 1.20 -10.96 -0.26
C LEU A 161 1.75 -11.30 -1.65
N THR A 162 1.04 -12.17 -2.36
CA THR A 162 1.39 -12.64 -3.69
C THR A 162 0.11 -12.75 -4.52
N ILE A 163 0.18 -12.27 -5.76
CA ILE A 163 -0.93 -12.41 -6.73
C ILE A 163 -0.60 -13.63 -7.59
N HIS A 164 -1.32 -14.73 -7.35
CA HIS A 164 -1.13 -15.97 -8.09
C HIS A 164 -1.84 -15.98 -9.43
N ASP A 165 -3.02 -15.35 -9.51
CA ASP A 165 -3.85 -15.30 -10.69
C ASP A 165 -4.13 -13.85 -11.06
N TRP A 166 -3.59 -13.42 -12.20
CA TRP A 166 -3.72 -12.07 -12.73
C TRP A 166 -4.93 -11.90 -13.65
N SER A 167 -5.83 -12.90 -13.72
CA SER A 167 -7.14 -12.75 -14.36
C SER A 167 -8.19 -12.09 -13.47
N LEU A 168 -7.87 -11.88 -12.18
CA LEU A 168 -8.64 -11.08 -11.21
C LEU A 168 -8.74 -9.61 -11.65
#